data_AF-A0A353X2B7-F1
#
_entry.id   AF-A0A353X2B7-F1
#
_cell.length_a   1.000
_cell.length_b   1.000
_cell.length_c   1.000
_cell.angle_alpha   90.00
_cell.angle_beta   90.00
_cell.angle_gamma   90.00
#
_symmetry.space_group_name_H-M   'P 1'
#
loop_
_entity.id
_entity.type
_entity.pdbx_description
1 polymer ?
#
loop_
_entity_poly.entity_id
_entity_poly.type
_entity_poly.pdbx_seq_one_letter_code
_entity_poly.pdbx_strand_id
1 'polypeptide(L)'
;MDSSREKLEKAKTEAANANEKLEQAKEDYLADMENYKKESKAKISANDQSIKEFKARIAKSKKETKAEYDEKVMALEQKNTDMQRKMDEYKLEGKERWDSFKAEFNRDLDELGKAIKDLGKDNI
;
A
#
# COMPACT_ATOMS: atom_id res chain seq x y z
N MET A 1 -19.27 27.71 43.39
CA MET A 1 -19.74 27.87 41.99
C MET A 1 -18.60 28.50 41.23
N ASP A 2 -18.12 27.88 40.15
CA ASP A 2 -17.13 28.53 39.27
C ASP A 2 -17.70 29.85 38.73
N SER A 3 -16.89 30.90 38.81
CA SER A 3 -17.18 32.20 38.21
C SER A 3 -17.24 32.10 36.68
N SER A 4 -17.95 33.02 36.03
CA SER A 4 -17.97 33.09 34.56
C SER A 4 -16.58 33.21 33.94
N ARG A 5 -15.60 33.74 34.69
CA ARG A 5 -14.20 33.86 34.25
C ARG A 5 -13.48 32.50 34.26
N GLU A 6 -13.65 31.70 35.30
CA GLU A 6 -13.05 30.35 35.38
C GLU A 6 -13.61 29.43 34.29
N LYS A 7 -14.92 29.51 34.01
CA LYS A 7 -15.54 28.77 32.91
C LYS A 7 -14.99 29.19 31.54
N LEU A 8 -14.76 30.47 31.33
CA LEU A 8 -14.20 31.00 30.09
C LEU A 8 -12.75 30.53 29.87
N GLU A 9 -11.91 30.57 30.91
CA GLU A 9 -10.52 30.10 30.81
C GLU A 9 -10.45 28.60 30.56
N LYS A 10 -11.28 27.80 31.24
CA LYS A 10 -11.37 26.35 30.99
C LYS A 10 -11.76 26.04 29.54
N ALA A 11 -12.77 26.73 29.01
CA ALA A 11 -13.21 26.54 27.63
C ALA A 11 -12.10 26.90 26.61
N LYS A 12 -11.32 27.96 26.86
CA LYS A 12 -10.16 28.31 26.02
C LYS A 12 -9.08 27.23 26.05
N THR A 13 -8.75 26.71 27.23
CA THR A 13 -7.77 25.63 27.37
C THR A 13 -8.24 24.36 26.67
N GLU A 14 -9.51 23.98 26.83
CA GLU A 14 -10.08 22.82 26.13
C GLU A 14 -10.04 22.99 24.62
N ALA A 15 -10.37 24.18 24.10
CA ALA A 15 -10.29 24.49 22.68
C ALA A 15 -8.84 24.44 22.14
N ALA A 16 -7.88 24.99 22.88
CA ALA A 16 -6.46 24.94 22.50
C ALA A 16 -5.95 23.49 22.44
N ASN A 17 -6.26 22.69 23.47
CA ASN A 17 -5.89 21.27 23.52
C ASN A 17 -6.55 20.45 22.40
N ALA A 18 -7.81 20.74 22.07
CA ALA A 18 -8.50 20.09 20.97
C ALA A 18 -7.85 20.42 19.62
N ASN A 19 -7.43 21.67 19.43
CA ASN A 19 -6.75 22.10 18.22
C ASN A 19 -5.37 21.44 18.07
N GLU A 20 -4.59 21.36 19.14
CA GLU A 20 -3.29 20.67 19.14
C GLU A 20 -3.43 19.19 18.77
N LYS A 21 -4.40 18.49 19.38
CA LYS A 21 -4.69 17.09 19.04
C LYS A 21 -5.12 16.91 17.60
N LEU A 22 -5.89 17.85 17.05
CA LEU A 22 -6.32 17.81 15.66
C LEU A 22 -5.14 17.96 14.71
N GLU A 23 -4.22 18.90 14.97
CA GLU A 23 -3.02 19.08 14.16
C GLU A 23 -2.10 17.86 14.24
N GLN A 24 -1.85 17.33 15.43
CA GLN A 24 -1.07 16.10 15.60
C GLN A 24 -1.69 14.92 14.84
N ALA A 25 -3.02 14.74 14.91
CA ALA A 25 -3.70 13.67 14.18
C ALA A 25 -3.59 13.82 12.66
N LYS A 26 -3.52 15.05 12.13
CA LYS A 26 -3.27 15.29 10.70
C LYS A 26 -1.83 14.95 10.33
N GLU A 27 -0.86 15.37 11.13
CA GLU A 27 0.56 15.07 10.90
C GLU A 27 0.82 13.55 10.91
N ASP A 28 0.29 12.84 11.92
CA ASP A 28 0.40 11.39 12.04
C ASP A 28 -0.23 10.69 10.83
N TYR A 29 -1.39 11.16 10.37
CA TYR A 29 -2.07 10.63 9.20
C TYR A 29 -1.24 10.80 7.91
N LEU A 30 -0.66 11.98 7.70
CA LEU A 30 0.17 12.27 6.54
C LEU A 30 1.46 11.44 6.56
N ALA A 31 2.10 11.33 7.73
CA ALA A 31 3.32 10.54 7.92
C ALA A 31 3.07 9.04 7.67
N ASP A 32 1.98 8.49 8.22
CA ASP A 32 1.57 7.11 7.98
C ASP A 32 1.33 6.85 6.48
N MET A 33 0.66 7.78 5.79
CA MET A 33 0.44 7.67 4.35
C MET A 33 1.74 7.69 3.54
N GLU A 34 2.66 8.60 3.86
CA GLU A 34 3.94 8.70 3.16
C GLU A 34 4.80 7.43 3.37
N ASN A 35 4.86 6.94 4.61
CA ASN A 35 5.61 5.73 4.95
C ASN A 35 5.03 4.51 4.23
N TYR A 36 3.71 4.34 4.27
CA TYR A 36 3.06 3.22 3.60
C TYR A 36 3.23 3.25 2.08
N LYS A 37 3.23 4.44 1.45
CA LYS A 37 3.55 4.59 0.02
C LYS A 37 4.96 4.10 -0.30
N LYS A 38 5.95 4.44 0.54
CA LYS A 38 7.35 3.96 0.38
C LYS A 38 7.45 2.44 0.53
N GLU A 39 6.82 1.87 1.56
CA GLU A 39 6.80 0.42 1.80
C GLU A 39 6.15 -0.34 0.66
N SER A 40 4.99 0.15 0.19
CA SER A 40 4.25 -0.46 -0.92
C SER A 40 5.07 -0.43 -2.21
N LYS A 41 5.73 0.70 -2.50
CA LYS A 41 6.63 0.82 -3.66
C LYS A 41 7.80 -0.16 -3.58
N ALA A 42 8.38 -0.36 -2.39
CA ALA A 42 9.45 -1.33 -2.21
C ALA A 42 8.98 -2.77 -2.50
N LYS A 43 7.81 -3.15 -2.00
CA LYS A 43 7.19 -4.47 -2.27
C LYS A 43 6.87 -4.66 -3.77
N ILE A 44 6.28 -3.66 -4.41
CA ILE A 44 5.98 -3.67 -5.85
C ILE A 44 7.26 -3.81 -6.67
N SER A 45 8.33 -3.09 -6.31
CA SER A 45 9.63 -3.22 -6.99
C SER A 45 10.25 -4.60 -6.81
N ALA A 46 10.08 -5.24 -5.64
CA ALA A 46 10.56 -6.61 -5.41
C ALA A 46 9.77 -7.64 -6.24
N ASN A 47 8.46 -7.43 -6.40
CA ASN A 47 7.61 -8.21 -7.29
C ASN A 47 8.07 -8.08 -8.75
N ASP A 48 8.32 -6.86 -9.24
CA ASP A 48 8.84 -6.60 -10.59
C ASP A 48 10.15 -7.33 -10.84
N GLN A 49 11.07 -7.30 -9.87
CA GLN A 49 12.34 -7.99 -9.99
C GLN A 49 12.14 -9.52 -10.08
N SER A 50 11.31 -10.08 -9.22
CA SER A 50 11.01 -11.51 -9.21
C SER A 50 10.38 -11.98 -10.53
N ILE A 51 9.47 -11.17 -11.09
CA ILE A 51 8.84 -11.43 -12.39
C ILE A 51 9.90 -11.39 -13.51
N LYS A 52 10.78 -10.39 -13.53
CA LYS A 52 11.86 -10.27 -14.52
C LYS A 52 12.83 -11.47 -14.47
N GLU A 53 13.20 -11.89 -13.27
CA GLU A 53 14.06 -13.06 -13.06
C GLU A 53 13.38 -14.35 -13.57
N PHE A 54 12.09 -14.53 -13.29
CA PHE A 54 11.32 -15.67 -13.80
C PHE A 54 11.23 -15.66 -15.33
N LYS A 55 10.95 -14.50 -15.94
CA LYS A 55 10.92 -14.30 -17.40
C LYS A 55 12.24 -14.70 -18.06
N ALA A 56 13.37 -14.37 -17.42
CA ALA A 56 14.70 -14.76 -17.89
C ALA A 56 14.94 -16.28 -17.80
N ARG A 57 14.39 -16.96 -16.78
CA ARG A 57 14.47 -18.43 -16.64
C ARG A 57 13.68 -19.15 -17.72
N ILE A 58 12.41 -18.76 -17.95
CA ILE A 58 11.54 -19.42 -18.95
C ILE A 58 11.98 -19.16 -20.40
N ALA A 59 12.78 -18.12 -20.66
CA ALA A 59 13.31 -17.88 -22.01
C ALA A 59 14.16 -19.06 -22.53
N LYS A 60 14.65 -19.93 -21.64
CA LYS A 60 15.44 -21.13 -21.95
C LYS A 60 14.61 -22.43 -21.97
N SER A 61 13.30 -22.37 -21.68
CA SER A 61 12.43 -23.54 -21.61
C SER A 61 11.83 -23.92 -22.97
N LYS A 62 11.15 -25.08 -23.03
CA LYS A 62 10.49 -25.57 -24.25
C LYS A 62 9.34 -24.64 -24.67
N LYS A 63 9.06 -24.55 -25.98
CA LYS A 63 8.09 -23.59 -26.56
C LYS A 63 6.67 -23.68 -25.98
N GLU A 64 6.16 -24.89 -25.75
CA GLU A 64 4.81 -25.13 -25.21
C GLU A 64 4.72 -24.63 -23.75
N THR A 65 5.68 -25.04 -22.92
CA THR A 65 5.85 -24.57 -21.54
C THR A 65 6.04 -23.05 -21.45
N LYS A 66 6.76 -22.47 -22.40
CA LYS A 66 7.00 -21.03 -22.46
C LYS A 66 5.71 -20.22 -22.66
N ALA A 67 4.83 -20.67 -23.56
CA ALA A 67 3.58 -19.94 -23.86
C ALA A 67 2.66 -19.84 -22.62
N GLU A 68 2.50 -20.93 -21.87
CA GLU A 68 1.71 -20.94 -20.64
C GLU A 68 2.29 -20.01 -19.56
N TYR A 69 3.62 -19.97 -19.44
CA TYR A 69 4.27 -19.06 -18.50
C TYR A 69 4.24 -17.60 -18.94
N ASP A 70 4.34 -17.32 -20.25
CA ASP A 70 4.27 -15.97 -20.79
C ASP A 70 2.91 -15.32 -20.45
N GLU A 71 1.80 -16.04 -20.59
CA GLU A 71 0.46 -15.54 -20.21
C GLU A 71 0.36 -15.24 -18.70
N LYS A 72 0.86 -16.14 -17.85
CA LYS A 72 0.86 -15.93 -16.39
C LYS A 72 1.74 -14.75 -16.00
N VAL A 73 2.91 -14.59 -16.62
CA VAL A 73 3.82 -13.46 -16.41
C VAL A 73 3.14 -12.15 -16.78
N MET A 74 2.50 -12.07 -17.95
CA MET A 74 1.78 -10.87 -18.37
C MET A 74 0.67 -10.49 -17.39
N ALA A 75 -0.09 -11.47 -16.89
CA ALA A 75 -1.14 -11.22 -15.90
C ALA A 75 -0.57 -10.66 -14.57
N LEU A 76 0.60 -11.15 -14.13
CA LEU A 76 1.25 -10.65 -12.91
C LEU A 76 1.91 -9.28 -13.11
N GLU A 77 2.53 -9.02 -14.27
CA GLU A 77 3.07 -7.70 -14.65
C GLU A 77 1.95 -6.65 -14.63
N GLN A 78 0.79 -7.00 -15.22
CA GLN A 78 -0.38 -6.13 -15.23
C GLN A 78 -0.89 -5.87 -13.82
N LYS A 79 -1.09 -6.91 -13.00
CA LYS A 79 -1.52 -6.74 -11.60
C LYS A 79 -0.55 -5.90 -10.78
N ASN A 80 0.76 -6.08 -10.93
CA ASN A 80 1.76 -5.30 -10.20
C ASN A 80 1.72 -3.81 -10.62
N THR A 81 1.52 -3.54 -11.91
CA THR A 81 1.31 -2.19 -12.44
C THR A 81 0.02 -1.56 -11.90
N ASP A 82 -1.06 -2.33 -11.83
CA ASP A 82 -2.33 -1.88 -11.28
C ASP A 82 -2.24 -1.56 -9.79
N MET A 83 -1.46 -2.33 -9.02
CA MET A 83 -1.19 -2.03 -7.61
C MET A 83 -0.41 -0.71 -7.46
N GLN A 84 0.59 -0.46 -8.30
CA GLN A 84 1.32 0.80 -8.31
C GLN A 84 0.36 1.98 -8.58
N ARG A 85 -0.48 1.84 -9.60
CA ARG A 85 -1.48 2.85 -9.96
C ARG A 85 -2.50 3.09 -8.83
N LYS A 86 -3.03 2.03 -8.21
CA LYS A 86 -3.97 2.10 -7.08
C LYS A 86 -3.36 2.88 -5.90
N MET A 87 -2.07 2.74 -5.64
CA MET A 87 -1.36 3.51 -4.60
C MET A 87 -1.15 4.97 -4.99
N ASP A 88 -0.74 5.24 -6.23
CA ASP A 88 -0.44 6.58 -6.71
C ASP A 88 -1.70 7.45 -6.84
N GLU A 89 -2.82 6.84 -7.23
CA GLU A 89 -4.12 7.50 -7.39
C GLU A 89 -4.87 7.71 -6.07
N TYR A 90 -4.42 7.10 -4.96
CA TYR A 90 -5.08 7.27 -3.66
C TYR A 90 -5.01 8.73 -3.18
N LYS A 91 -6.19 9.28 -2.85
CA LYS A 91 -6.37 10.67 -2.39
C LYS A 91 -6.55 10.73 -0.87
N LEU A 92 -6.25 11.88 -0.29
CA LEU A 92 -6.50 12.16 1.13
C LEU A 92 -8.01 12.23 1.39
N GLU A 93 -8.60 11.11 1.82
CA GLU A 93 -10.04 11.00 2.10
C GLU A 93 -10.36 10.73 3.58
N GLY A 94 -9.38 10.99 4.47
CA GLY A 94 -9.53 10.82 5.91
C GLY A 94 -9.08 9.45 6.42
N LYS A 95 -8.94 9.33 7.75
CA LYS A 95 -8.28 8.19 8.40
C LYS A 95 -9.02 6.86 8.21
N GLU A 96 -10.35 6.87 8.32
CA GLU A 96 -11.16 5.65 8.19
C GLU A 96 -11.07 5.02 6.79
N ARG A 97 -11.18 5.86 5.75
CA ARG A 97 -11.02 5.41 4.36
C ARG A 97 -9.60 4.94 4.07
N TRP A 98 -8.62 5.59 4.69
CA TRP A 98 -7.23 5.18 4.58
C TRP A 98 -6.95 3.82 5.20
N ASP A 99 -7.48 3.58 6.41
CA ASP A 99 -7.29 2.29 7.07
C ASP A 99 -7.99 1.15 6.29
N SER A 100 -9.18 1.42 5.75
CA SER A 100 -9.90 0.49 4.86
C SER A 100 -9.10 0.20 3.58
N PHE A 101 -8.58 1.24 2.94
CA PHE A 101 -7.74 1.12 1.76
C PHE A 101 -6.48 0.28 2.03
N LYS A 102 -5.75 0.57 3.12
CA LYS A 102 -4.55 -0.20 3.51
C LYS A 102 -4.87 -1.68 3.71
N ALA A 103 -5.99 -2.00 4.36
CA ALA A 103 -6.37 -3.38 4.61
C ALA A 103 -6.58 -4.17 3.31
N GLU A 104 -7.33 -3.60 2.37
CA GLU A 104 -7.57 -4.19 1.06
C GLU A 104 -6.28 -4.26 0.23
N PHE A 105 -5.56 -3.16 0.14
CA PHE A 105 -4.32 -3.05 -0.63
C PHE A 105 -3.26 -4.06 -0.15
N ASN A 106 -3.09 -4.20 1.17
CA ASN A 106 -2.17 -5.19 1.74
C ASN A 106 -2.56 -6.61 1.36
N ARG A 107 -3.84 -6.96 1.46
CA ARG A 107 -4.30 -8.30 1.07
C ARG A 107 -4.00 -8.58 -0.39
N ASP A 108 -4.37 -7.66 -1.28
CA ASP A 108 -4.17 -7.83 -2.72
C ASP A 108 -2.66 -7.93 -3.07
N LEU A 109 -1.82 -7.13 -2.40
CA LEU A 109 -0.37 -7.16 -2.61
C LEU A 109 0.29 -8.44 -2.08
N ASP A 110 -0.18 -8.96 -0.94
CA ASP A 110 0.29 -10.22 -0.36
C ASP A 110 -0.13 -11.42 -1.23
N GLU A 111 -1.35 -11.41 -1.77
CA GLU A 111 -1.82 -12.41 -2.74
C GLU A 111 -0.99 -12.38 -4.02
N LEU A 112 -0.69 -11.19 -4.54
CA LEU A 112 0.18 -11.01 -5.70
C LEU A 112 1.60 -11.56 -5.43
N GLY A 113 2.18 -11.21 -4.28
CA GLY A 113 3.51 -11.71 -3.89
C GLY A 113 3.56 -13.23 -3.76
N LYS A 114 2.49 -13.86 -3.23
CA LYS A 114 2.36 -15.32 -3.19
C LYS A 114 2.30 -15.93 -4.60
N ALA A 115 1.48 -15.37 -5.48
CA ALA A 115 1.35 -15.85 -6.86
C ALA A 115 2.67 -15.79 -7.62
N ILE A 116 3.44 -14.70 -7.46
CA ILE A 116 4.78 -14.55 -8.06
C ILE A 116 5.75 -15.58 -7.48
N LYS A 117 5.73 -15.79 -6.16
CA LYS A 117 6.59 -16.78 -5.50
C LYS A 117 6.27 -18.19 -5.96
N ASP A 118 4.99 -18.51 -6.13
CA ASP A 118 4.55 -19.84 -6.55
C ASP A 118 4.94 -20.13 -8.00
N LEU A 119 4.87 -19.14 -8.91
CA LEU A 119 5.48 -19.27 -10.23
C LEU A 119 6.96 -19.64 -10.16
N GLY A 120 7.73 -18.99 -9.27
CA GLY A 120 9.17 -19.23 -9.14
C GLY A 120 9.54 -20.65 -8.67
N LYS A 121 8.60 -21.36 -8.03
CA LYS A 121 8.76 -22.74 -7.53
C LYS A 121 8.45 -23.80 -8.59
N ASP A 122 7.75 -23.46 -9.66
CA ASP A 122 7.53 -24.40 -10.74
C ASP A 122 8.92 -24.81 -11.28
N ASN A 123 9.18 -26.12 -11.32
CA ASN A 123 10.45 -26.66 -11.81
C ASN A 123 10.49 -26.52 -13.33
N ILE A 124 11.03 -25.38 -13.79
CA ILE A 124 11.31 -25.04 -15.20
C ILE A 124 12.64 -25.64 -15.64
#